data_AF-M6GEC6-F1
#
_entry.id   AF-M6GEC6-F1
#
_cell.length_a   1.000
_cell.length_b   1.000
_cell.length_c   1.000
_cell.angle_alpha   90.00
_cell.angle_beta   90.00
_cell.angle_gamma   90.00
#
_symmetry.space_group_name_H-M   'P 1'
#
loop_
_entity.id
_entity.type
_entity.pdbx_description
1 polymer ?
#
loop_
_entity_poly.entity_id
_entity_poly.type
_entity_poly.pdbx_seq_one_letter_code
_entity_poly.pdbx_strand_id
1 'polypeptide(L)'
;MNFKFLVILFVVIFGITTDYFGDSLPKMEQQKKAFEFNQQGVALLSKGNLVQARSFFEKAVKLNPQSPEYVNNIGVTYLNEGKLDQAIVFLRNLQKEIRIM
;
A
#
# COMPACT_ATOMS: atom_id res chain seq x y z
N MET A 1 -43.76 1.40 24.24
CA MET A 1 -42.55 1.56 23.40
C MET A 1 -43.01 1.73 21.95
N ASN A 2 -42.80 2.91 21.36
CA ASN A 2 -43.39 3.25 20.06
C ASN A 2 -42.59 2.62 18.91
N PHE A 3 -43.25 1.84 18.05
CA PHE A 3 -42.64 1.17 16.89
C PHE A 3 -41.86 2.13 15.99
N LYS A 4 -42.34 3.37 15.83
CA LYS A 4 -41.65 4.45 15.11
C LYS A 4 -40.26 4.77 15.69
N PHE A 5 -40.11 4.70 17.01
CA PHE A 5 -38.84 4.97 17.70
C PHE A 5 -37.83 3.83 17.48
N LEU A 6 -38.30 2.59 17.41
CA LEU A 6 -37.48 1.41 17.12
C LEU A 6 -36.93 1.44 15.69
N VAL A 7 -37.75 1.84 14.73
CA VAL A 7 -37.34 1.98 13.32
C VAL A 7 -36.29 3.07 13.14
N ILE A 8 -36.47 4.23 13.81
CA ILE A 8 -35.48 5.32 13.76
C ILE A 8 -34.14 4.87 14.36
N LEU A 9 -34.16 4.17 15.50
CA LEU A 9 -32.95 3.64 16.11
C LEU A 9 -32.23 2.66 15.17
N PHE A 10 -32.98 1.79 14.47
CA PHE A 10 -32.42 0.84 13.53
C PHE A 10 -31.77 1.52 12.32
N VAL A 11 -32.41 2.55 11.74
CA VAL A 11 -31.86 3.32 10.61
C VAL A 11 -30.62 4.12 11.01
N VAL A 12 -30.60 4.70 12.22
CA VAL A 12 -29.44 5.44 12.73
C VAL A 12 -28.27 4.49 13.00
N ILE A 13 -28.51 3.35 13.64
CA ILE A 13 -27.46 2.35 13.89
C ILE A 13 -26.92 1.80 12.58
N PHE A 14 -27.80 1.37 11.65
CA PHE A 14 -27.36 0.83 10.37
C PHE A 14 -26.67 1.88 9.50
N GLY A 15 -27.22 3.10 9.40
CA GLY A 15 -26.63 4.21 8.65
C GLY A 15 -25.26 4.64 9.16
N ILE A 16 -25.07 4.69 10.49
CA ILE A 16 -23.75 4.94 11.08
C ILE A 16 -22.83 3.75 10.78
N THR A 17 -23.24 2.50 11.00
CA THR A 17 -22.34 1.36 10.74
C THR A 17 -21.94 1.23 9.26
N THR A 18 -22.79 1.59 8.31
CA THR A 18 -22.45 1.53 6.88
C THR A 18 -21.40 2.56 6.49
N ASP A 19 -21.47 3.78 7.04
CA ASP A 19 -20.49 4.83 6.76
C ASP A 19 -19.13 4.55 7.43
N TYR A 20 -19.11 3.94 8.61
CA TYR A 20 -17.85 3.60 9.30
C TYR A 20 -17.15 2.35 8.74
N PHE A 21 -17.90 1.37 8.23
CA PHE A 21 -17.33 0.10 7.74
C PHE A 21 -17.06 0.10 6.23
N GLY A 22 -17.75 0.93 5.44
CA GLY A 22 -17.61 0.98 3.98
C GLY A 22 -16.27 1.53 3.49
N ASP A 23 -15.75 2.58 4.13
CA ASP A 23 -14.55 3.30 3.65
C ASP A 23 -13.23 2.62 4.04
N SER A 24 -13.25 1.75 5.05
CA SER A 24 -12.03 1.07 5.54
C SER A 24 -11.69 -0.21 4.77
N LEU A 25 -12.68 -0.86 4.16
CA LEU A 25 -12.51 -2.09 3.38
C LEU A 25 -11.52 -1.93 2.21
N PRO A 26 -11.62 -0.90 1.33
CA PRO A 26 -10.69 -0.73 0.22
C PRO A 26 -9.26 -0.44 0.67
N LYS A 27 -9.10 0.30 1.78
CA LYS A 27 -7.78 0.68 2.31
C LYS A 27 -7.05 -0.52 2.92
N MET A 28 -7.77 -1.37 3.66
CA MET A 28 -7.21 -2.61 4.21
C MET A 28 -6.83 -3.60 3.11
N GLU A 29 -7.64 -3.73 2.07
CA GLU A 29 -7.33 -4.58 0.91
C GLU A 29 -6.08 -4.08 0.16
N GLN A 30 -5.97 -2.78 -0.07
CA GLN A 30 -4.78 -2.18 -0.71
C GLN A 30 -3.52 -2.38 0.12
N GLN A 31 -3.58 -2.21 1.44
CA GLN A 31 -2.45 -2.47 2.33
C GLN A 31 -2.03 -3.93 2.32
N LYS A 32 -3.00 -4.86 2.37
CA LYS A 32 -2.72 -6.29 2.26
C LYS A 32 -2.05 -6.63 0.93
N LYS A 33 -2.56 -6.07 -0.17
CA LYS A 33 -1.98 -6.28 -1.51
C LYS A 33 -0.58 -5.67 -1.63
N ALA A 34 -0.32 -4.51 -1.02
CA ALA A 34 1.00 -3.92 -0.95
C ALA A 34 1.99 -4.84 -0.21
N PHE A 35 1.56 -5.40 0.92
CA PHE A 35 2.34 -6.37 1.68
C PHE A 35 2.62 -7.64 0.87
N GLU A 36 1.63 -8.19 0.18
CA GLU A 36 1.82 -9.38 -0.69
C GLU A 36 2.84 -9.12 -1.80
N PHE A 37 2.80 -7.95 -2.45
CA PHE A 37 3.81 -7.58 -3.43
C PHE A 37 5.20 -7.46 -2.80
N ASN A 38 5.32 -6.87 -1.61
CA ASN A 38 6.60 -6.81 -0.89
C ASN A 38 7.18 -8.21 -0.63
N GLN A 39 6.36 -9.14 -0.12
CA GLN A 39 6.79 -10.50 0.16
C GLN A 39 7.26 -11.24 -1.10
N GLN A 40 6.57 -11.05 -2.23
CA GLN A 40 7.00 -11.61 -3.52
C GLN A 40 8.34 -11.00 -3.98
N GLY A 41 8.51 -9.69 -3.80
CA GLY A 41 9.77 -9.01 -4.08
C GLY A 41 10.92 -9.57 -3.25
N VAL A 42 10.73 -9.75 -1.94
CA VAL A 42 11.74 -10.33 -1.03
C VAL A 42 12.13 -11.75 -1.47
N ALA A 43 11.14 -12.58 -1.82
CA ALA A 43 11.37 -13.94 -2.28
C ALA A 43 12.11 -14.01 -3.64
N LEU A 44 11.98 -12.99 -4.49
CA LEU A 44 12.72 -12.89 -5.75
C LEU A 44 14.12 -12.32 -5.54
N LEU A 45 14.27 -11.36 -4.63
CA LEU A 45 15.55 -10.76 -4.24
C LEU A 45 16.48 -11.83 -3.67
N SER A 46 15.98 -12.70 -2.79
CA SER A 46 16.75 -13.82 -2.22
C SER A 46 17.19 -14.85 -3.26
N LYS A 47 16.49 -14.93 -4.40
CA LYS A 47 16.85 -15.77 -5.56
C LYS A 47 17.75 -15.06 -6.57
N GLY A 48 18.12 -13.79 -6.33
CA GLY A 48 18.89 -12.97 -7.26
C GLY A 48 18.11 -12.47 -8.48
N ASN A 49 16.78 -12.63 -8.51
CA ASN A 49 15.93 -12.13 -9.60
C ASN A 49 15.61 -10.65 -9.40
N LEU A 50 16.64 -9.81 -9.49
CA LEU A 50 16.60 -8.39 -9.11
C LEU A 50 15.55 -7.59 -9.89
N VAL A 51 15.47 -7.77 -11.21
CA VAL A 51 14.54 -7.01 -12.06
C VAL A 51 13.08 -7.27 -11.69
N GLN A 52 12.73 -8.54 -11.43
CA GLN A 52 11.37 -8.88 -11.00
C GLN A 52 11.11 -8.43 -9.56
N ALA A 53 12.10 -8.59 -8.66
CA ALA A 53 12.00 -8.10 -7.29
C ALA A 53 11.68 -6.61 -7.26
N ARG A 54 12.42 -5.80 -8.03
CA ARG A 54 12.17 -4.36 -8.18
C ARG A 54 10.74 -4.09 -8.65
N SER A 55 10.29 -4.77 -9.69
CA SER A 55 8.92 -4.59 -10.22
C SER A 55 7.85 -4.81 -9.16
N PHE A 56 8.03 -5.79 -8.27
CA PHE A 56 7.11 -6.04 -7.17
C PHE A 56 7.21 -4.99 -6.08
N PHE A 57 8.40 -4.56 -5.69
CA PHE A 57 8.57 -3.47 -4.71
C PHE A 57 8.00 -2.14 -5.22
N GLU A 58 8.15 -1.82 -6.51
CA GLU A 58 7.51 -0.65 -7.13
C GLU A 58 5.98 -0.71 -7.08
N LYS A 59 5.37 -1.91 -7.20
CA LYS A 59 3.93 -2.08 -7.01
C LYS A 59 3.52 -1.90 -5.55
N ALA A 60 4.31 -2.42 -4.60
CA ALA A 60 4.05 -2.25 -3.17
C ALA A 60 4.08 -0.77 -2.77
N VAL A 61 5.09 -0.02 -3.22
CA VAL A 61 5.24 1.41 -2.89
C VAL A 61 4.16 2.26 -3.54
N LYS A 62 3.64 1.91 -4.73
CA LYS A 62 2.49 2.61 -5.33
C LYS A 62 1.21 2.48 -4.51
N LEU A 63 1.03 1.35 -3.81
CA LEU A 63 -0.15 1.12 -2.96
C LEU A 63 0.01 1.70 -1.55
N ASN A 64 1.23 1.73 -1.03
CA ASN A 64 1.53 2.35 0.26
C ASN A 64 2.89 3.07 0.20
N PRO A 65 2.91 4.32 -0.32
CA PRO A 65 4.15 5.02 -0.60
C PRO A 65 4.86 5.54 0.65
N GLN A 66 4.16 5.57 1.80
CA GLN A 66 4.72 6.00 3.07
C GLN A 66 5.43 4.87 3.84
N SER A 67 5.39 3.63 3.34
CA SER A 67 6.07 2.50 3.98
C SER A 67 7.59 2.59 3.80
N PRO A 68 8.36 2.81 4.89
CA PRO A 68 9.82 2.89 4.79
C PRO A 68 10.45 1.55 4.38
N GLU A 69 9.81 0.45 4.74
CA GLU A 69 10.25 -0.90 4.39
C GLU A 69 10.28 -1.10 2.87
N TYR A 70 9.23 -0.69 2.17
CA TYR A 70 9.12 -0.90 0.72
C TYR A 70 10.13 -0.02 -0.03
N VAL A 71 10.32 1.21 0.45
CA VAL A 71 11.35 2.13 -0.06
C VAL A 71 12.75 1.56 0.15
N ASN A 72 13.03 1.01 1.32
CA ASN A 72 14.31 0.37 1.61
C ASN A 72 14.58 -0.83 0.70
N ASN A 73 13.58 -1.69 0.47
CA ASN A 73 13.69 -2.84 -0.40
C ASN A 73 13.96 -2.45 -1.87
N ILE A 74 13.37 -1.35 -2.34
CA ILE A 74 13.71 -0.75 -3.64
C ILE A 74 15.18 -0.33 -3.67
N GLY A 75 15.64 0.42 -2.65
CA GLY A 75 17.01 0.88 -2.54
C GLY A 75 18.04 -0.26 -2.56
N VAL A 76 17.83 -1.30 -1.75
CA VAL A 76 18.65 -2.52 -1.73
C VAL A 76 18.65 -3.20 -3.09
N THR A 77 17.50 -3.29 -3.75
CA THR A 77 17.42 -3.94 -5.06
C THR A 77 18.19 -3.17 -6.13
N TYR A 78 18.07 -1.83 -6.17
CA TYR A 78 18.85 -1.00 -7.09
C TYR A 78 20.35 -1.07 -6.82
N LEU A 79 20.76 -1.11 -5.54
CA LEU A 79 22.15 -1.33 -5.14
C LEU A 79 22.67 -2.65 -5.71
N ASN A 80 21.91 -3.74 -5.54
CA ASN A 80 22.28 -5.06 -6.07
C ASN A 80 22.32 -5.08 -7.61
N GLU A 81 21.51 -4.28 -8.30
CA GLU A 81 21.57 -4.12 -9.76
C GLU A 81 22.69 -3.18 -10.23
N GLY A 82 23.39 -2.48 -9.34
CA GLY A 82 24.37 -1.45 -9.69
C GLY A 82 23.77 -0.19 -10.32
N LYS A 83 22.48 0.07 -10.10
CA LYS A 83 21.69 1.13 -10.76
C LYS A 83 21.33 2.27 -9.80
N LEU A 84 22.33 2.79 -9.09
CA LEU A 84 22.16 3.84 -8.09
C LEU A 84 21.53 5.13 -8.66
N ASP A 85 21.96 5.57 -9.83
CA ASP A 85 21.42 6.80 -10.45
C ASP A 85 19.92 6.69 -10.73
N GLN A 86 19.48 5.51 -11.19
CA GLN A 86 18.06 5.23 -11.44
C GLN A 86 17.27 5.19 -10.12
N ALA A 87 17.87 4.65 -9.05
CA ALA A 87 17.27 4.66 -7.72
C ALA A 87 17.00 6.09 -7.24
N ILE A 88 17.98 6.99 -7.37
CA ILE A 88 17.85 8.39 -6.95
C ILE A 88 16.73 9.09 -7.71
N VAL A 89 16.65 8.89 -9.04
CA VAL A 89 15.58 9.46 -9.87
C VAL A 89 14.22 8.93 -9.44
N PHE A 90 14.10 7.61 -9.26
CA PHE A 90 12.86 6.97 -8.84
C PHE A 90 12.39 7.48 -7.47
N LEU A 91 13.27 7.47 -6.46
CA LEU A 91 12.95 7.90 -5.11
C LEU A 91 12.60 9.38 -5.03
N ARG A 92 13.26 10.23 -5.82
CA ARG A 92 12.92 11.65 -5.91
C ARG A 92 11.52 11.86 -6.50
N ASN A 93 11.17 11.09 -7.54
CA ASN A 93 9.84 11.17 -8.14
C ASN A 93 8.76 10.67 -7.18
N LEU A 94 9.01 9.54 -6.51
CA LEU A 94 8.12 9.01 -5.47
C LEU A 94 7.90 10.02 -4.34
N GLN A 95 8.96 10.67 -3.85
CA GLN A 95 8.85 11.68 -2.80
C GLN A 95 8.03 12.90 -3.26
N LYS A 96 8.15 13.30 -4.53
CA LYS A 96 7.31 14.35 -5.11
C LYS A 96 5.85 13.92 -5.17
N GLU A 97 5.56 12.70 -5.61
CA GLU A 97 4.21 12.14 -5.63
C GLU A 97 3.58 12.10 -4.23
N ILE A 98 4.33 11.67 -3.21
CA ILE A 98 3.84 11.67 -1.82
C ILE A 98 3.52 13.08 -1.33
N ARG A 99 4.30 14.08 -1.75
CA ARG A 99 4.12 15.47 -1.31
C ARG A 99 2.87 16.14 -1.90
N ILE A 100 2.38 15.66 -3.05
CA ILE A 100 1.22 16.23 -3.74
C ILE A 100 -0.09 15.48 -3.45
N MET A 101 -0.04 14.32 -2.81
CA MET A 101 -1.20 13.58 -2.30
C MET A 101 -1.67 14.13 -0.96
#